data_AF-A0A9D1NH05-F1
#
_entry.id   AF-A0A9D1NH05-F1
#
_cell.length_a   1.000
_cell.length_b   1.000
_cell.length_c   1.000
_cell.angle_alpha   90.00
_cell.angle_beta   90.00
_cell.angle_gamma   90.00
#
_symmetry.space_group_name_H-M   'P 1'
#
loop_
_entity.id
_entity.type
_entity.pdbx_description
1 polymer ?
#
loop_
_entity_poly.entity_id
_entity_poly.type
_entity_poly.pdbx_seq_one_letter_code
_entity_poly.pdbx_strand_id
1 'polypeptide(L)' 'MEEAVNSTQDYVVIQAEENGVTIWGLTRGSATKFHHTEKLDAGEVYIAQFTEVTSAMKIHGKAKVYTKHGVIEAGK' A
#
# COMPACT_ATOMS: atom_id res chain seq x y z
N MET A 1 -21.09 8.69 -27.78
CA MET A 1 -20.75 9.13 -26.42
C MET A 1 -19.68 8.18 -25.95
N GLU A 2 -18.43 8.61 -25.91
CA GLU A 2 -17.37 7.82 -25.26
C GLU A 2 -17.68 7.82 -23.77
N GLU A 3 -17.94 6.64 -23.21
CA GLU A 3 -17.97 6.48 -21.75
C GLU A 3 -16.58 6.84 -21.23
N ALA A 4 -16.51 7.84 -20.35
CA ALA A 4 -15.29 8.15 -19.63
C ALA A 4 -14.88 6.90 -18.84
N VAL A 5 -13.83 6.22 -19.29
CA VAL A 5 -13.22 5.12 -18.56
C VAL A 5 -12.74 5.68 -17.23
N ASN A 6 -13.49 5.42 -16.16
CA ASN A 6 -13.15 5.86 -14.82
C ASN A 6 -11.92 5.06 -14.37
N SER A 7 -10.72 5.56 -14.66
CA SER A 7 -9.45 4.92 -14.32
C SER A 7 -9.05 5.20 -12.88
N THR A 8 -9.97 5.08 -11.92
CA THR A 8 -9.61 5.08 -10.49
C THR A 8 -8.90 3.77 -10.21
N GLN A 9 -7.58 3.78 -10.06
CA GLN A 9 -6.87 2.57 -9.66
C GLN A 9 -7.20 2.24 -8.20
N ASP A 10 -7.15 0.95 -7.88
CA ASP A 10 -7.32 0.49 -6.51
C ASP A 10 -6.28 1.14 -5.57
N TYR A 11 -6.64 1.27 -4.30
CA TYR A 11 -5.78 1.75 -3.24
C TYR A 11 -5.86 0.86 -2.01
N VAL A 12 -4.91 1.04 -1.10
CA VAL A 12 -4.89 0.43 0.22
C VAL A 12 -4.78 1.51 1.28
N VAL A 13 -5.35 1.26 2.46
CA VAL A 13 -5.14 2.08 3.66
C VAL A 13 -4.37 1.23 4.66
N ILE A 14 -3.32 1.80 5.25
CA ILE A 14 -2.46 1.12 6.21
C ILE A 14 -2.43 1.97 7.47
N GLN A 15 -2.83 1.39 8.60
CA GLN A 15 -2.74 2.01 9.91
C GLN A 15 -1.70 1.27 10.74
N ALA A 16 -0.67 2.00 11.19
CA ALA A 16 0.38 1.43 12.03
C ALA A 16 -0.13 1.19 13.46
N GLU A 17 0.05 -0.03 13.97
CA GLU A 17 -0.30 -0.41 15.34
C GLU A 17 0.94 -0.46 16.27
N GLU A 18 2.13 -0.19 15.73
CA GLU A 18 3.39 -0.01 16.47
C GLU A 18 4.30 1.01 15.77
N ASN A 19 5.35 1.46 16.45
CA ASN A 19 6.33 2.37 15.86
C ASN A 19 7.24 1.63 14.86
N GLY A 20 7.53 2.27 13.74
CA GLY A 20 8.46 1.77 12.74
C GLY A 20 7.88 0.75 11.76
N VAL A 21 6.55 0.71 11.61
CA VAL A 21 5.91 -0.01 10.51
C VAL A 21 6.48 0.49 9.19
N THR A 22 6.93 -0.40 8.33
CA THR A 22 7.61 -0.08 7.08
C THR A 22 6.81 -0.57 5.89
N ILE A 23 6.65 0.28 4.89
CA ILE A 23 5.89 0.01 3.67
C ILE A 23 6.84 0.18 2.49
N TRP A 24 7.04 -0.87 1.71
CA TRP A 24 7.82 -0.82 0.48
C TRP A 24 6.92 -0.82 -0.75
N GLY A 25 7.11 0.16 -1.62
CA GLY A 25 6.58 0.12 -2.99
C GLY A 25 7.47 -0.74 -3.89
N LEU A 26 6.87 -1.66 -4.64
CA LEU A 26 7.54 -2.52 -5.61
C LEU A 26 7.22 -2.11 -7.03
N THR A 27 8.26 -2.08 -7.87
CA THR A 27 8.19 -1.64 -9.26
C THR A 27 7.30 -2.54 -10.11
N ARG A 28 6.50 -1.93 -10.97
CA ARG A 28 5.80 -2.58 -12.09
C ARG A 28 6.79 -2.86 -13.23
N GLY A 29 6.68 -4.03 -13.85
CA GLY A 29 7.41 -4.36 -15.08
C GLY A 29 8.20 -5.67 -14.99
N SER A 30 9.27 -5.77 -15.77
CA SER A 30 10.09 -6.98 -15.93
C SER A 30 10.93 -7.34 -14.69
N ALA A 31 11.14 -6.38 -13.79
CA ALA A 31 11.86 -6.59 -12.54
C ALA A 31 11.03 -6.11 -11.34
N THR A 32 11.08 -6.88 -10.26
CA THR A 32 10.43 -6.58 -8.99
C THR A 32 11.46 -6.08 -8.00
N LYS A 33 11.52 -4.76 -7.79
CA LYS A 33 12.50 -4.10 -6.89
C LYS A 33 11.80 -3.12 -5.96
N PHE A 34 12.36 -2.92 -4.77
CA PHE A 34 11.93 -1.81 -3.89
C PHE A 34 12.37 -0.49 -4.52
N HIS A 35 11.44 0.48 -4.63
CA HIS A 35 11.75 1.81 -5.17
C HIS A 35 11.33 2.96 -4.24
N HIS A 36 10.47 2.70 -3.28
CA HIS A 36 10.09 3.65 -2.23
C HIS A 36 9.97 2.92 -0.90
N THR A 37 10.32 3.60 0.18
CA THR A 37 10.12 3.13 1.55
C THR A 37 9.42 4.22 2.35
N GLU A 38 8.25 3.90 2.88
CA GLU A 38 7.55 4.74 3.85
C GLU A 38 7.68 4.12 5.24
N LYS A 39 7.90 4.93 6.26
CA LYS A 39 7.98 4.47 7.65
C LYS A 39 6.92 5.21 8.46
N LEU A 40 6.13 4.46 9.21
CA LEU A 40 5.06 4.96 10.04
C LEU A 40 5.33 4.69 11.52
N ASP A 41 5.01 5.66 12.35
CA ASP A 41 4.90 5.51 13.80
C ASP A 41 3.47 5.12 14.24
N ALA A 42 3.33 4.65 15.47
CA ALA A 42 2.07 4.10 15.98
C ALA A 42 0.94 5.15 15.88
N GLY A 43 -0.17 4.73 15.28
CA GLY A 43 -1.34 5.59 15.04
C GLY A 43 -1.31 6.36 13.73
N GLU A 44 -0.17 6.41 13.03
CA GLU A 44 -0.11 7.01 11.70
C GLU A 44 -0.85 6.16 10.66
N VAL A 45 -1.38 6.86 9.64
CA VAL A 45 -2.17 6.27 8.56
C VAL A 45 -1.58 6.67 7.23
N TYR A 46 -1.45 5.69 6.33
CA TYR A 46 -1.01 5.89 4.96
C TYR A 46 -2.05 5.36 3.98
N ILE A 47 -2.41 6.18 3.00
CA ILE A 47 -3.37 5.84 1.95
C ILE A 47 -2.62 5.85 0.63
N ALA A 48 -2.46 4.69 0.00
CA ALA A 48 -1.59 4.51 -1.15
C ALA A 48 -2.33 3.85 -2.32
N GLN A 49 -2.29 4.50 -3.48
CA GLN A 49 -2.84 3.96 -4.71
C GLN A 49 -1.84 3.01 -5.39
N PHE A 50 -2.34 2.00 -6.11
CA PHE A 50 -1.56 1.38 -7.17
C PHE A 50 -1.37 2.38 -8.31
N THR A 51 -0.18 2.39 -8.91
CA THR A 51 0.18 3.39 -9.92
C THR A 51 0.85 2.71 -11.11
N GLU A 52 1.26 3.53 -12.08
CA GLU A 52 2.12 3.09 -13.18
C GLU A 52 3.43 2.49 -12.66
N VAL A 53 4.03 3.08 -11.63
CA VAL A 53 5.31 2.63 -11.07
C VAL A 53 5.12 1.57 -9.99
N THR A 54 4.10 1.68 -9.13
CA THR A 54 3.87 0.78 -8.00
C THR A 54 2.84 -0.28 -8.35
N SER A 55 3.27 -1.54 -8.51
CA SER A 55 2.37 -2.67 -8.77
C SER A 55 2.11 -3.56 -7.57
N ALA A 56 2.96 -3.48 -6.55
CA ALA A 56 2.79 -4.22 -5.31
C ALA A 56 3.32 -3.39 -4.14
N MET A 57 2.82 -3.69 -2.94
CA MET A 57 3.29 -3.09 -1.70
C MET A 57 3.57 -4.20 -0.69
N LYS A 58 4.68 -4.08 0.05
CA LYS A 58 5.02 -4.99 1.15
C LYS A 58 4.98 -4.20 2.46
N ILE A 59 4.25 -4.70 3.44
CA ILE A 59 4.11 -4.10 4.77
C ILE A 59 4.86 -4.98 5.78
N HIS A 60 5.67 -4.38 6.64
CA HIS A 60 6.37 -5.04 7.74
C HIS A 60 6.17 -4.26 9.05
N GLY A 61 6.03 -5.00 10.15
CA GLY A 61 5.56 -4.49 11.43
C GLY A 61 4.05 -4.69 11.62
N LYS A 62 3.59 -4.44 12.84
CA LYS A 62 2.20 -4.61 13.28
C LYS A 62 1.31 -3.50 12.72
N ALA A 63 0.35 -3.87 11.87
CA ALA A 63 -0.52 -2.90 11.20
C ALA A 63 -1.88 -3.50 10.80
N LYS A 64 -2.91 -2.65 10.71
CA LYS A 64 -4.17 -2.97 10.03
C LYS A 64 -4.13 -2.45 8.60
N VAL A 65 -4.42 -3.33 7.64
CA VAL A 65 -4.45 -3.01 6.22
C VAL A 65 -5.87 -3.15 5.70
N TYR A 66 -6.43 -2.08 5.15
CA TYR A 66 -7.75 -2.03 4.54
C TYR A 66 -7.59 -2.03 3.03
N THR A 67 -8.32 -2.93 2.37
CA THR A 67 -8.38 -3.03 0.91
C THR A 67 -9.83 -3.18 0.49
N LYS A 68 -10.10 -3.18 -0.82
CA LYS A 68 -11.44 -3.52 -1.35
C LYS A 68 -11.93 -4.93 -0.95
N HIS A 69 -11.02 -5.80 -0.50
CA HIS A 69 -11.32 -7.17 -0.10
C HIS A 69 -11.56 -7.32 1.41
N GLY A 70 -11.52 -6.23 2.17
CA GLY A 70 -11.68 -6.23 3.62
C GLY A 70 -10.40 -5.86 4.36
N VAL A 71 -10.37 -6.20 5.65
CA VAL A 71 -9.29 -5.82 6.59
C VAL A 71 -8.41 -7.02 6.88
N ILE A 72 -7.09 -6.80 6.85
CA ILE A 72 -6.05 -7.79 7.12
C ILE A 72 -5.13 -7.25 8.22
N GLU A 73 -4.72 -8.11 9.15
CA GLU A 73 -3.72 -7.77 10.18
C GLU A 73 -2.34 -8.28 9.74
N ALA A 74 -1.35 -7.40 9.74
CA ALA A 74 0.06 -7.71 9.50
C ALA A 74 0.85 -7.78 10.82
N GLY A 75 1.96 -8.53 10.83
CA GLY A 75 2.90 -8.55 11.96
C GLY A 75 2.37 -9.22 13.24
N LYS A 76 1.60 -10.31 13.10
CA LYS A 76 1.26 -11.19 14.24
C LYS A 76 2.48 -11.90 14.81
#